data_AF-A0ABD5GF63-F1
#
_entry.id   AF-A0ABD5GF63-F1
#
_cell.length_a   1.000
_cell.length_b   1.000
_cell.length_c   1.000
_cell.angle_alpha   90.00
_cell.angle_beta   90.00
_cell.angle_gamma   90.00
#
_symmetry.space_group_name_H-M   'P 1'
#
loop_
_entity.id
_entity.type
_entity.pdbx_description
1 polymer ?
#
loop_
_entity_poly.entity_id
_entity_poly.type
_entity_poly.pdbx_seq_one_letter_code
_entity_poly.pdbx_strand_id
1 'polypeptide(L)' 'MKWAPHTFSAGMEARRSKNAIESEEGYVITRYTTESGDVFIARAPDKQILHSGFDAEQAKAACEDHLQDQQVAA' A
#
# COMPACT_ATOMS: atom_id res chain seq x y z
N MET A 1 8.93 -7.92 4.15
CA MET A 1 7.55 -7.42 4.40
C MET A 1 6.53 -8.55 4.42
N LYS A 2 5.70 -8.65 5.47
CA LYS A 2 4.47 -9.45 5.43
C LYS A 2 3.32 -8.54 4.97
N TRP A 3 2.71 -8.90 3.85
CA TRP A 3 1.56 -8.21 3.28
C TRP A 3 0.31 -8.95 3.72
N ALA A 4 -0.46 -8.35 4.63
CA ALA A 4 -1.67 -8.98 5.16
C ALA A 4 -2.91 -8.32 4.54
N PRO A 5 -3.81 -9.06 3.89
CA PRO A 5 -5.14 -8.54 3.62
C PRO A 5 -5.81 -8.31 4.98
N HIS A 6 -6.11 -7.06 5.31
CA HIS A 6 -6.76 -6.72 6.57
C HIS A 6 -8.17 -7.30 6.62
N THR A 7 -8.33 -8.47 7.25
CA THR A 7 -9.62 -8.90 7.81
C THR A 7 -9.76 -8.28 9.19
N PHE A 8 -10.22 -7.02 9.23
CA PHE A 8 -10.47 -6.29 10.46
C PHE A 8 -11.84 -6.68 11.04
N SER A 9 -11.87 -7.24 12.26
CA SER A 9 -13.10 -7.58 12.98
C SER A 9 -13.95 -6.34 13.27
N ALA A 10 -15.26 -6.51 13.11
CA ALA A 10 -16.30 -5.49 13.07
C ALA A 10 -16.29 -4.51 14.27
N GLY A 11 -16.42 -3.20 13.99
CA GLY A 11 -16.68 -2.25 15.07
C GLY A 11 -16.47 -0.76 14.82
N MET A 12 -16.22 -0.25 13.61
CA MET A 12 -16.36 1.20 13.35
C MET A 12 -16.40 1.48 11.85
N GLU A 13 -17.33 2.33 11.44
CA GLU A 13 -17.63 2.66 10.05
C GLU A 13 -16.44 3.30 9.35
N ALA A 14 -15.72 2.50 8.58
CA ALA A 14 -15.00 2.98 7.42
C ALA A 14 -15.29 2.01 6.30
N ARG A 15 -15.99 2.51 5.28
CA ARG A 15 -16.15 1.87 3.96
C ARG A 15 -14.76 1.81 3.28
N ARG A 16 -13.78 1.18 3.92
CA ARG A 16 -12.40 1.05 3.43
C ARG A 16 -12.40 -0.08 2.42
N SER A 17 -12.61 0.37 1.18
CA SER A 17 -12.38 -0.27 -0.10
C SER A 17 -11.67 -1.62 -0.02
N LYS A 18 -12.30 -2.66 -0.58
CA LYS A 18 -11.79 -4.03 -0.82
C LYS A 18 -10.52 -4.10 -1.69
N ASN A 19 -9.82 -2.98 -1.83
CA ASN A 19 -8.74 -2.72 -2.76
C ASN A 19 -7.49 -2.13 -2.08
N ALA A 20 -7.49 -1.91 -0.77
CA ALA A 20 -6.30 -1.45 -0.05
C ALA A 20 -5.60 -2.62 0.64
N ILE A 21 -4.27 -2.69 0.50
CA ILE A 21 -3.38 -3.65 1.14
C ILE A 21 -2.46 -2.84 2.04
N GLU A 22 -2.49 -3.09 3.34
CA GLU A 22 -1.59 -2.45 4.29
C GLU A 22 -0.56 -3.46 4.81
N SER A 23 0.63 -2.97 5.11
CA SER A 23 1.72 -3.74 5.73
C SER A 23 1.78 -3.42 7.22
N GLU A 24 2.30 -4.35 8.03
CA GLU A 24 2.52 -4.14 9.48
C GLU A 24 3.38 -2.90 9.78
N GLU A 25 4.21 -2.49 8.84
CA GLU A 25 5.10 -1.33 8.92
C GLU A 25 4.40 0.00 8.59
N GLY A 26 3.08 -0.02 8.33
CA GLY A 26 2.25 1.17 8.07
C GLY A 26 2.24 1.63 6.60
N TYR A 27 2.83 0.86 5.69
CA TYR A 27 2.75 1.10 4.25
C TYR A 27 1.38 0.69 3.72
N VAL A 28 0.81 1.47 2.80
CA VAL A 28 -0.51 1.22 2.24
C VAL A 28 -0.45 1.26 0.72
N ILE A 29 -0.78 0.15 0.07
CA ILE A 29 -1.04 0.08 -1.37
C ILE A 29 -2.55 0.14 -1.59
N THR A 30 -3.03 1.14 -2.32
CA THR A 30 -4.44 1.23 -2.71
C THR A 30 -4.59 0.96 -4.20
N ARG A 31 -5.43 -0.02 -4.55
CA ARG A 31 -5.83 -0.32 -5.92
C ARG A 31 -7.09 0.47 -6.30
N TYR A 32 -7.03 1.16 -7.42
CA TYR A 32 -8.12 1.92 -8.02
C TYR A 32 -8.41 1.33 -9.40
N THR A 33 -9.54 0.65 -9.53
CA THR A 33 -9.98 0.16 -10.84
C THR A 33 -10.63 1.32 -11.59
N THR A 34 -10.04 1.69 -12.72
CA THR A 34 -10.52 2.76 -13.61
C THR A 34 -10.97 2.17 -14.94
N GLU A 35 -11.66 2.95 -15.79
CA GLU A 35 -12.04 2.51 -17.15
C GLU A 35 -10.82 2.16 -18.02
N SER A 36 -9.64 2.71 -17.69
CA SER A 36 -8.38 2.44 -18.38
C SER A 36 -7.57 1.27 -17.78
N GLY A 37 -8.02 0.69 -16.67
CA GLY A 37 -7.33 -0.41 -15.96
C GLY A 37 -7.15 -0.18 -14.46
N ASP A 38 -6.49 -1.12 -13.80
CA ASP A 38 -6.17 -1.05 -12.38
C ASP A 38 -4.94 -0.17 -12.13
N VAL A 39 -5.09 0.83 -11.26
CA VAL A 39 -4.03 1.73 -10.80
C VAL A 39 -3.68 1.40 -9.36
N PHE A 40 -2.40 1.23 -9.06
CA PHE A 40 -1.85 0.95 -7.75
C PHE A 40 -1.10 2.19 -7.24
N ILE A 41 -1.50 2.66 -6.06
CA ILE A 41 -0.88 3.78 -5.37
C ILE A 41 -0.28 3.29 -4.06
N ALA A 42 1.05 3.30 -3.98
CA ALA A 42 1.82 2.97 -2.80
C ALA A 42 2.09 4.22 -1.95
N ARG A 43 1.80 4.14 -0.66
CA ARG A 43 2.02 5.21 0.32
C ARG A 43 2.84 4.71 1.49
N ALA A 44 3.80 5.54 1.90
CA ALA A 44 4.58 5.37 3.12
C ALA A 44 3.73 5.72 4.36
N PRO A 45 4.11 5.21 5.55
CA PRO A 45 3.49 5.61 6.82
C PRO A 45 3.56 7.12 7.09
N ASP A 46 4.56 7.81 6.55
CA ASP A 46 4.71 9.27 6.63
C ASP A 46 3.79 10.05 5.66
N LYS A 47 2.83 9.37 5.03
CA LYS A 47 1.89 9.90 4.01
C LYS A 47 2.55 10.34 2.71
N GLN A 48 3.84 10.08 2.51
CA GLN A 48 4.51 10.26 1.22
C GLN A 48 4.02 9.20 0.21
N ILE A 49 3.76 9.62 -1.03
CA ILE A 49 3.45 8.70 -2.13
C ILE A 49 4.77 8.18 -2.68
N LEU A 50 4.97 6.87 -2.62
CA LEU A 50 6.17 6.21 -3.11
C LEU A 50 6.04 5.84 -4.58
N HIS A 51 4.85 5.40 -4.97
CA HIS A 51 4.58 4.97 -6.34
C HIS A 51 3.12 5.21 -6.71
N SER A 52 2.89 5.55 -7.97
CA SER A 52 1.58 5.62 -8.60
C SER A 52 1.70 5.11 -10.03
N GLY A 53 1.12 3.94 -10.31
CA GLY A 53 1.24 3.30 -11.61
C GLY A 53 0.18 2.24 -11.82
N PHE A 54 0.20 1.54 -12.96
CA PHE A 54 -0.74 0.45 -13.27
C PHE A 54 -0.23 -0.92 -12.80
N ASP A 55 0.95 -0.94 -12.18
CA ASP A 55 1.69 -2.16 -11.91
C ASP A 55 1.80 -2.44 -10.41
N ALA A 56 1.14 -3.52 -9.97
CA ALA A 56 1.09 -3.90 -8.56
C ALA A 56 2.46 -4.32 -8.02
N GLU A 57 3.27 -4.98 -8.85
CA GLU A 57 4.59 -5.47 -8.49
C GLU A 57 5.55 -4.30 -8.29
N GLN A 58 5.50 -3.29 -9.16
CA GLN A 58 6.30 -2.07 -8.98
C GLN A 58 5.89 -1.27 -7.75
N ALA A 59 4.58 -1.15 -7.47
CA ALA A 59 4.09 -0.49 -6.27
C ALA A 59 4.59 -1.19 -4.99
N LYS A 60 4.63 -2.53 -4.99
CA LYS A 60 5.15 -3.34 -3.89
C LYS A 60 6.66 -3.19 -3.74
N ALA A 61 7.40 -3.29 -4.84
CA ALA A 61 8.85 -3.11 -4.86
C ALA A 61 9.26 -1.73 -4.36
N ALA A 62 8.52 -0.66 -4.70
CA ALA A 62 8.78 0.68 -4.21
C ALA A 62 8.58 0.81 -2.68
N CYS A 63 7.59 0.10 -2.11
CA CYS A 63 7.45 0.03 -0.65
C CYS A 63 8.61 -0.74 0.00
N GLU A 64 9.02 -1.87 -0.59
CA GLU A 64 10.11 -2.70 -0.08
C GLU A 64 11.45 -1.96 -0.15
N ASP A 65 11.73 -1.26 -1.25
CA ASP A 65 12.91 -0.41 -1.46
C ASP A 65 12.97 0.74 -0.45
N HIS A 66 11.88 1.49 -0.30
CA HIS A 66 11.83 2.61 0.65
C HIS A 66 12.01 2.14 2.11
N LEU A 67 11.43 0.99 2.46
CA LEU A 67 11.64 0.42 3.78
C LEU A 67 13.11 0.02 4.00
N GLN A 68 13.73 -0.61 3.01
CA GLN A 68 15.12 -1.02 3.10
C GLN A 68 16.04 0.20 3.23
N ASP A 69 15.75 1.29 2.52
CA ASP A 69 16.46 2.58 2.65
C ASP A 69 16.30 3.17 4.07
N GLN A 70 15.07 3.20 4.59
CA GLN A 70 14.78 3.66 5.96
C GLN A 70 15.48 2.83 7.04
N GLN A 71 15.61 1.51 6.85
CA GLN A 71 16.29 0.62 7.80
C GLN A 71 17.82 0.77 7.75
N VAL A 72 18.39 1.15 6.61
CA VAL A 72 19.84 1.37 6.46
C VAL A 72 20.25 2.77 6.95
N ALA A 73 19.33 3.74 6.92
CA ALA A 73 19.56 5.11 7.39
C ALA A 73 19.38 5.31 8.91
N ALA A 74 19.03 4.27 9.67
CA ALA A 74 18.83 4.28 11.13
C ALA A 74 20.03 3.73 11.90
#